data_AF-A0A4Y2GUQ5-F1
#
_entry.id   AF-A0A4Y2GUQ5-F1
#
_cell.length_a   1.000
_cell.length_b   1.000
_cell.length_c   1.000
_cell.angle_alpha   90.00
_cell.angle_beta   90.00
_cell.angle_gamma   90.00
#
_symmetry.space_group_name_H-M   'P 1'
#
loop_
_entity.id
_entity.type
_entity.pdbx_description
1 polymer ?
#
loop_
_entity_poly.entity_id
_entity_poly.type
_entity_poly.pdbx_seq_one_letter_code
_entity_poly.pdbx_strand_id
1 'polypeptide(L)'
;MKPVLDVVVKLVNTIRSRGLTHRQFRDFLQSVQSEYSDVLYYTKVRWLSAGCVFERVWQLKDDIVSFFHEKQCSAECEMLEDTEWLSDFAFFTDLLCQMNNLNVKMQGKNQFIDDIWAHLKAFKLKLNLFAGQLAKNDLSHFSKLNSIPSVKLHFEFEYRFQVFSAIQTELDIFTMPFNVNCEAVRSDLQLELIELQSNNHLKQSFLNMPKLEFYKSLSKVCFPHLISHAQKISAMFASSYICEQVFSTMNLRKNYFRSRLTDEHLASFLRISTSHFEPQYKALLKMKSQFHSSH
;
A
#
# COMPACT_ATOMS: atom_id res chain seq x y z
N MET A 1 -15.14 6.82 -11.02
CA MET A 1 -14.72 6.09 -9.80
C MET A 1 -15.60 6.41 -8.60
N LYS A 2 -15.77 7.69 -8.21
CA LYS A 2 -16.59 8.06 -7.05
C LYS A 2 -18.05 7.54 -7.10
N PRO A 3 -18.78 7.62 -8.23
CA PRO A 3 -20.16 7.12 -8.30
C PRO A 3 -20.27 5.62 -7.99
N VAL A 4 -19.42 4.78 -8.61
CA VAL A 4 -19.41 3.32 -8.37
C VAL A 4 -19.00 3.00 -6.93
N LEU A 5 -18.00 3.70 -6.38
CA LEU A 5 -17.59 3.55 -4.98
C LEU A 5 -18.72 3.84 -4.00
N ASP A 6 -19.40 4.97 -4.16
CA ASP A 6 -20.49 5.36 -3.26
C ASP A 6 -21.64 4.34 -3.30
N VAL A 7 -21.95 3.80 -4.48
CA VAL A 7 -22.97 2.75 -4.66
C VAL A 7 -22.57 1.43 -3.99
N VAL A 8 -21.35 0.92 -4.24
CA VAL A 8 -20.87 -0.32 -3.59
C VAL A 8 -20.81 -0.17 -2.08
N VAL A 9 -20.37 0.98 -1.58
CA VAL A 9 -20.33 1.28 -0.14
C VAL A 9 -21.75 1.32 0.45
N LYS A 10 -22.71 1.93 -0.25
CA LYS A 10 -24.12 1.94 0.17
C LYS A 10 -24.65 0.51 0.26
N LEU A 11 -24.45 -0.31 -0.77
CA LEU A 11 -24.89 -1.71 -0.81
C LEU A 11 -24.33 -2.52 0.38
N VAL A 12 -23.01 -2.45 0.59
CA VAL A 12 -22.36 -3.13 1.72
C VAL A 12 -22.92 -2.64 3.05
N ASN A 13 -23.14 -1.33 3.20
CA ASN A 13 -23.72 -0.77 4.42
C ASN A 13 -25.18 -1.21 4.62
N THR A 14 -25.99 -1.34 3.57
CA THR A 14 -27.35 -1.88 3.68
C THR A 14 -27.34 -3.29 4.26
N ILE A 15 -26.43 -4.14 3.81
CA ILE A 15 -26.26 -5.52 4.34
C ILE A 15 -25.72 -5.50 5.77
N ARG A 16 -24.67 -4.69 6.03
CA ARG A 16 -23.86 -4.76 7.25
C ARG A 16 -24.37 -3.93 8.43
N SER A 17 -25.09 -2.84 8.19
CA SER A 17 -25.47 -1.87 9.24
C SER A 17 -26.58 -2.37 10.15
N ARG A 18 -27.47 -3.23 9.65
CA ARG A 18 -28.59 -3.80 10.40
C ARG A 18 -28.27 -5.23 10.82
N GLY A 19 -28.17 -5.48 12.12
CA GLY A 19 -27.77 -6.80 12.65
C GLY A 19 -28.71 -7.96 12.31
N LEU A 20 -29.99 -7.71 12.02
CA LEU A 20 -30.91 -8.73 11.52
C LEU A 20 -30.60 -9.07 10.05
N THR A 21 -30.54 -8.05 9.19
CA THR A 21 -30.23 -8.20 7.76
C THR A 21 -28.89 -8.90 7.56
N HIS A 22 -27.88 -8.51 8.34
CA HIS A 22 -26.56 -9.13 8.27
C HIS A 22 -26.58 -10.63 8.61
N ARG A 23 -27.27 -11.01 9.68
CA ARG A 23 -27.42 -12.44 10.05
C ARG A 23 -28.16 -13.22 8.98
N GLN A 24 -29.28 -12.70 8.50
CA GLN A 24 -30.07 -13.32 7.43
C GLN A 24 -29.27 -13.50 6.14
N PHE A 25 -28.44 -12.53 5.78
CA PHE A 25 -27.57 -12.65 4.62
C PHE A 25 -26.52 -13.76 4.79
N ARG A 26 -25.91 -13.88 5.98
CA ARG A 26 -24.97 -14.96 6.26
C ARG A 26 -25.62 -16.34 6.26
N ASP A 27 -26.82 -16.44 6.82
CA ASP A 27 -27.61 -17.68 6.82
C ASP A 27 -27.99 -18.08 5.38
N PHE A 28 -28.34 -17.09 4.54
CA PHE A 28 -28.58 -17.29 3.11
C PHE A 28 -27.33 -17.78 2.38
N LEU A 29 -26.17 -17.12 2.57
CA LEU A 29 -24.92 -17.56 1.94
C LEU A 29 -24.54 -18.99 2.31
N GLN A 30 -24.83 -19.39 3.56
CA GLN A 30 -24.62 -20.76 4.01
C GLN A 30 -25.60 -21.74 3.35
N SER A 31 -26.87 -21.37 3.14
CA SER A 31 -27.87 -22.24 2.52
C SER A 31 -27.60 -22.49 1.04
N VAL A 32 -27.08 -21.49 0.33
CA VAL A 32 -26.68 -21.61 -1.09
C VAL A 32 -25.26 -22.15 -1.27
N GLN A 33 -24.56 -22.50 -0.17
CA GLN A 33 -23.17 -22.99 -0.18
C GLN A 33 -22.21 -22.05 -0.93
N SER A 34 -22.39 -20.74 -0.75
CA SER A 34 -21.54 -19.72 -1.39
C SER A 34 -20.08 -19.87 -0.94
N GLU A 35 -19.14 -19.53 -1.83
CA GLU A 35 -17.69 -19.57 -1.57
C GLU A 35 -17.32 -18.70 -0.37
N TYR A 36 -18.00 -17.56 -0.19
CA TYR A 36 -17.76 -16.63 0.90
C TYR A 36 -18.94 -16.56 1.84
N SER A 37 -18.65 -16.59 3.14
CA SER A 37 -19.69 -16.57 4.18
C SER A 37 -20.18 -15.17 4.58
N ASP A 38 -19.60 -14.11 4.03
CA ASP A 38 -19.95 -12.71 4.36
C ASP A 38 -19.35 -11.71 3.36
N VAL A 39 -19.92 -10.50 3.31
CA VAL A 39 -19.32 -9.32 2.68
C VAL A 39 -18.29 -8.67 3.62
N LEU A 40 -17.32 -7.95 3.04
CA LEU A 40 -16.33 -7.19 3.81
C LEU A 40 -16.85 -5.78 4.13
N TYR A 41 -16.67 -5.33 5.37
CA TYR A 41 -17.09 -3.99 5.78
C TYR A 41 -16.11 -2.92 5.30
N TYR A 42 -16.62 -1.91 4.60
CA TYR A 42 -15.84 -0.77 4.16
C TYR A 42 -15.68 0.27 5.28
N THR A 43 -14.46 0.80 5.43
CA THR A 43 -14.21 1.98 6.30
C THR A 43 -13.38 2.99 5.54
N LYS A 44 -13.76 4.28 5.61
CA LYS A 44 -13.03 5.38 4.94
C LYS A 44 -11.57 5.46 5.38
N VAL A 45 -11.28 5.13 6.64
CA VAL A 45 -9.93 5.11 7.22
C VAL A 45 -9.05 4.02 6.59
N ARG A 46 -9.66 2.95 6.08
CA ARG A 46 -8.97 1.83 5.40
C ARG A 46 -9.33 1.82 3.93
N TRP A 47 -9.22 2.94 3.24
CA TRP A 47 -9.51 3.01 1.80
C TRP A 47 -8.72 1.97 0.97
N LEU A 48 -7.55 1.53 1.45
CA LEU A 48 -6.74 0.43 0.91
C LEU A 48 -7.40 -0.95 0.99
N SER A 49 -8.49 -1.10 1.76
CA SER A 49 -9.33 -2.31 1.78
C SER A 49 -10.46 -2.25 0.75
N ALA A 50 -10.65 -1.12 0.06
CA ALA A 50 -11.72 -0.96 -0.93
C ALA A 50 -11.63 -2.02 -2.03
N GLY A 51 -10.42 -2.34 -2.53
CA GLY A 51 -10.25 -3.39 -3.53
C GLY A 51 -10.71 -4.77 -3.03
N CYS A 52 -10.45 -5.12 -1.77
CA CYS A 52 -10.93 -6.38 -1.21
C CYS A 52 -12.46 -6.39 -1.07
N VAL A 53 -13.05 -5.25 -0.68
CA VAL A 53 -14.51 -5.10 -0.60
C VAL A 53 -15.14 -5.24 -1.97
N PHE A 54 -14.60 -4.57 -2.99
CA PHE A 54 -15.05 -4.67 -4.37
C PHE A 54 -14.96 -6.09 -4.90
N GLU A 55 -13.81 -6.75 -4.70
CA GLU A 55 -13.61 -8.14 -5.11
C GLU A 55 -14.65 -9.05 -4.44
N ARG A 56 -14.88 -8.88 -3.14
CA ARG A 56 -15.88 -9.67 -2.42
C ARG A 56 -17.30 -9.45 -2.94
N VAL A 57 -17.67 -8.20 -3.22
CA VAL A 57 -18.99 -7.87 -3.77
C VAL A 57 -19.12 -8.42 -5.19
N TRP A 58 -18.05 -8.37 -5.99
CA TRP A 58 -18.03 -8.96 -7.34
C TRP A 58 -18.26 -10.47 -7.32
N GLN A 59 -17.58 -11.18 -6.41
CA GLN A 59 -17.73 -12.61 -6.22
C GLN A 59 -19.12 -13.01 -5.72
N LEU A 60 -19.72 -12.19 -4.85
CA LEU A 60 -21.03 -12.43 -4.26
C LEU A 60 -22.20 -11.78 -5.01
N LYS A 61 -21.97 -11.13 -6.17
CA LYS A 61 -23.00 -10.27 -6.80
C LYS A 61 -24.31 -11.01 -7.09
N ASP A 62 -24.22 -12.26 -7.56
CA ASP A 62 -25.39 -13.07 -7.93
C ASP A 62 -26.15 -13.54 -6.67
N ASP A 63 -25.41 -13.86 -5.60
CA ASP A 63 -25.97 -14.18 -4.28
C ASP A 63 -26.64 -12.96 -3.64
N ILE A 64 -26.03 -11.78 -3.78
CA ILE A 64 -26.57 -10.51 -3.28
C ILE A 64 -27.89 -10.18 -3.98
N VAL A 65 -27.93 -10.30 -5.30
CA VAL A 65 -29.17 -10.10 -6.09
C VAL A 65 -30.25 -11.06 -5.62
N SER A 66 -29.93 -12.35 -5.53
CA SER A 66 -30.87 -13.39 -5.09
C SER A 66 -31.42 -13.12 -3.68
N PHE A 67 -30.57 -12.73 -2.75
CA PHE A 67 -30.97 -12.38 -1.39
C PHE A 67 -31.95 -11.19 -1.34
N PHE A 68 -31.69 -10.12 -2.10
CA PHE A 68 -32.57 -8.95 -2.11
C PHE A 68 -33.90 -9.19 -2.82
N HIS A 69 -33.93 -10.08 -3.82
CA HIS A 69 -35.19 -10.57 -4.40
C HIS A 69 -36.03 -11.36 -3.39
N GLU A 70 -35.42 -12.27 -2.63
CA GLU A 70 -36.11 -13.03 -1.57
C GLU A 70 -36.69 -12.08 -0.49
N LYS A 71 -35.99 -10.98 -0.20
CA LYS A 71 -36.44 -9.93 0.72
C LYS A 71 -37.48 -8.97 0.14
N GLN A 72 -37.85 -9.09 -1.13
CA GLN A 72 -38.72 -8.13 -1.83
C GLN A 72 -38.16 -6.69 -1.78
N CYS A 73 -36.83 -6.56 -1.84
CA CYS A 73 -36.08 -5.30 -1.72
C CYS A 73 -35.11 -5.11 -2.90
N SER A 74 -35.50 -5.50 -4.12
CA SER A 74 -34.65 -5.47 -5.32
C SER A 74 -34.09 -4.08 -5.67
N ALA A 75 -34.77 -3.00 -5.29
CA ALA A 75 -34.28 -1.64 -5.46
C ALA A 75 -32.93 -1.37 -4.76
N GLU A 76 -32.54 -2.17 -3.75
CA GLU A 76 -31.23 -2.05 -3.10
C GLU A 76 -30.08 -2.63 -3.94
N CYS A 77 -30.38 -3.49 -4.92
CA CYS A 77 -29.39 -4.16 -5.76
C CYS A 77 -29.60 -3.98 -7.27
N GLU A 78 -30.50 -3.08 -7.71
CA GLU A 78 -30.83 -2.85 -9.12
C GLU A 78 -29.60 -2.56 -10.00
N MET A 79 -28.58 -1.91 -9.42
CA MET A 79 -27.33 -1.61 -10.15
C MET A 79 -26.55 -2.86 -10.55
N LEU A 80 -26.71 -3.97 -9.83
CA LEU A 80 -26.06 -5.23 -10.16
C LEU A 80 -26.73 -5.93 -11.35
N GLU A 81 -27.90 -5.46 -11.79
CA GLU A 81 -28.63 -5.96 -12.95
C GLU A 81 -28.43 -5.06 -14.20
N ASP A 82 -27.85 -3.87 -14.03
CA ASP A 82 -27.50 -2.94 -15.11
C ASP A 82 -26.18 -3.35 -15.77
N THR A 83 -26.23 -3.70 -17.06
CA THR A 83 -25.08 -4.16 -17.84
C THR A 83 -23.99 -3.10 -18.04
N GLU A 84 -24.37 -1.82 -18.19
CA GLU A 84 -23.40 -0.72 -18.36
C GLU A 84 -22.69 -0.49 -17.02
N TRP A 85 -23.46 -0.44 -15.93
CA TRP A 85 -22.91 -0.30 -14.59
C TRP A 85 -22.00 -1.47 -14.18
N LEU A 86 -22.40 -2.71 -14.50
CA LEU A 86 -21.59 -3.90 -14.23
C LEU A 86 -20.23 -3.85 -14.94
N SER A 87 -20.18 -3.26 -16.13
CA SER A 87 -18.93 -3.11 -16.89
C SER A 87 -17.98 -2.13 -16.21
N ASP A 88 -18.51 -0.99 -15.73
CA ASP A 88 -17.74 -0.05 -14.92
C ASP A 88 -17.32 -0.65 -13.58
N PHE A 89 -18.20 -1.42 -12.92
CA PHE A 89 -17.91 -2.10 -11.66
C PHE A 89 -16.82 -3.16 -11.82
N ALA A 90 -16.86 -3.97 -12.89
CA ALA A 90 -15.82 -4.93 -13.25
C ALA A 90 -14.47 -4.25 -13.42
N PHE A 91 -14.45 -3.19 -14.22
CA PHE A 91 -13.25 -2.40 -14.47
C PHE A 91 -12.65 -1.84 -13.18
N PHE A 92 -13.47 -1.23 -12.32
CA PHE A 92 -12.99 -0.68 -11.05
C PHE A 92 -12.49 -1.77 -10.09
N THR A 93 -13.14 -2.94 -10.08
CA THR A 93 -12.71 -4.07 -9.25
C THR A 93 -11.32 -4.54 -9.65
N ASP A 94 -11.05 -4.75 -10.94
CA ASP A 94 -9.74 -5.15 -11.44
C ASP A 94 -8.68 -4.07 -11.20
N LEU A 95 -9.01 -2.79 -11.41
CA LEU A 95 -8.10 -1.68 -11.12
C LEU A 95 -7.74 -1.57 -9.64
N LEU A 96 -8.74 -1.68 -8.74
CA LEU A 96 -8.51 -1.64 -7.31
C LEU A 96 -7.67 -2.84 -6.83
N CYS A 97 -7.81 -4.01 -7.47
CA CYS A 97 -6.91 -5.14 -7.22
C CYS A 97 -5.46 -4.82 -7.59
N GLN A 98 -5.23 -4.16 -8.73
CA GLN A 98 -3.88 -3.70 -9.11
C GLN A 98 -3.32 -2.67 -8.11
N MET A 99 -4.15 -1.75 -7.63
CA MET A 99 -3.77 -0.78 -6.60
C MET A 99 -3.46 -1.46 -5.26
N ASN A 100 -4.23 -2.47 -4.85
CA ASN A 100 -3.98 -3.26 -3.65
C ASN A 100 -2.65 -4.01 -3.75
N ASN A 101 -2.34 -4.59 -4.92
CA ASN A 101 -1.07 -5.25 -5.16
C ASN A 101 0.12 -4.28 -5.06
N LEU A 102 -0.01 -3.06 -5.59
CA LEU A 102 0.99 -2.01 -5.39
C LEU A 102 1.14 -1.67 -3.90
N ASN A 103 0.02 -1.47 -3.20
CA ASN A 103 0.04 -1.11 -1.79
C ASN A 103 0.72 -2.17 -0.92
N VAL A 104 0.44 -3.46 -1.14
CA VAL A 104 1.12 -4.56 -0.42
C VAL A 104 2.63 -4.50 -0.64
N LYS A 105 3.10 -4.17 -1.85
CA LYS A 105 4.53 -4.04 -2.15
C LYS A 105 5.18 -2.82 -1.48
N MET A 106 4.42 -1.76 -1.25
CA MET A 106 4.90 -0.55 -0.55
C MET A 106 4.85 -0.69 0.98
N GLN A 107 4.17 -1.72 1.48
CA GLN A 107 4.06 -2.01 2.91
C GLN A 107 5.13 -3.02 3.34
N GLY A 108 5.66 -2.83 4.55
CA GLY A 108 6.66 -3.72 5.12
C GLY A 108 7.74 -2.98 5.90
N LYS A 109 8.49 -3.73 6.70
CA LYS A 109 9.70 -3.22 7.36
C LYS A 109 10.82 -3.13 6.32
N ASN A 110 11.64 -2.10 6.41
CA ASN A 110 12.80 -1.85 5.53
C ASN A 110 12.44 -1.59 4.05
N GLN A 111 11.26 -1.06 3.76
CA GLN A 111 10.93 -0.51 2.45
C GLN A 111 11.67 0.82 2.29
N PHE A 112 12.76 0.83 1.53
CA PHE A 112 13.46 2.06 1.22
C PHE A 112 12.75 2.81 0.09
N ILE A 113 12.98 4.13 0.04
CA ILE A 113 12.33 5.00 -0.95
C ILE A 113 12.61 4.57 -2.40
N ASP A 114 13.76 3.93 -2.64
CA ASP A 114 14.12 3.39 -3.95
C ASP A 114 13.31 2.15 -4.35
N ASP A 115 13.01 1.24 -3.42
CA ASP A 115 12.15 0.08 -3.68
C ASP A 115 10.73 0.54 -4.01
N ILE A 116 10.22 1.48 -3.22
CA ILE A 116 8.91 2.10 -3.45
C ILE A 116 8.89 2.82 -4.79
N TRP A 117 9.96 3.54 -5.13
CA TRP A 117 10.09 4.21 -6.40
C TRP A 117 10.04 3.26 -7.59
N ALA A 118 10.73 2.12 -7.51
CA ALA A 118 10.68 1.09 -8.53
C ALA A 118 9.27 0.52 -8.68
N HIS A 119 8.55 0.28 -7.58
CA HIS A 119 7.16 -0.17 -7.60
C HIS A 119 6.22 0.86 -8.25
N LEU A 120 6.39 2.15 -7.95
CA LEU A 120 5.60 3.24 -8.53
C LEU A 120 5.88 3.41 -10.04
N LYS A 121 7.15 3.39 -10.46
CA LYS A 121 7.55 3.42 -11.88
C LYS A 121 6.92 2.26 -12.65
N ALA A 122 7.03 1.04 -12.12
CA ALA A 122 6.43 -0.14 -12.74
C ALA A 122 4.90 -0.03 -12.82
N PHE A 123 4.25 0.49 -11.78
CA PHE A 123 2.80 0.69 -11.78
C PHE A 123 2.35 1.73 -12.81
N LYS A 124 3.06 2.86 -12.93
CA LYS A 124 2.80 3.87 -13.98
C LYS A 124 2.88 3.26 -15.37
N LEU A 125 3.92 2.47 -15.66
CA LEU A 125 4.06 1.78 -16.94
C LEU A 125 2.91 0.81 -17.22
N LYS A 126 2.45 0.07 -16.19
CA LYS A 126 1.27 -0.80 -16.30
C LYS A 126 0.00 -0.01 -16.62
N LEU A 127 -0.22 1.13 -15.97
CA LEU A 127 -1.38 1.96 -16.25
C LEU A 127 -1.39 2.49 -17.70
N ASN A 128 -0.23 2.89 -18.22
CA ASN A 128 -0.10 3.29 -19.61
C ASN A 128 -0.36 2.13 -20.58
N LEU A 129 0.14 0.93 -20.26
CA LEU A 129 -0.15 -0.29 -21.01
C LEU A 129 -1.67 -0.57 -21.01
N PHE A 130 -2.31 -0.55 -19.84
CA PHE A 130 -3.74 -0.79 -19.70
C PHE A 130 -4.56 0.22 -20.50
N ALA A 131 -4.22 1.50 -20.46
CA ALA A 131 -4.90 2.52 -21.25
C ALA A 131 -4.78 2.25 -22.77
N GLY A 132 -3.58 1.85 -23.23
CA GLY A 132 -3.35 1.49 -24.63
C GLY A 132 -4.07 0.21 -25.06
N GLN A 133 -4.19 -0.78 -24.17
CA GLN A 133 -4.92 -2.02 -24.42
C GLN A 133 -6.43 -1.79 -24.49
N LEU A 134 -7.00 -1.04 -23.53
CA LEU A 134 -8.42 -0.68 -23.54
C LEU A 134 -8.81 0.08 -24.82
N ALA A 135 -7.95 0.98 -25.31
CA ALA A 135 -8.17 1.69 -26.58
C ALA A 135 -8.22 0.75 -27.80
N LYS A 136 -7.64 -0.45 -27.70
CA LYS A 136 -7.61 -1.48 -28.74
C LYS A 136 -8.60 -2.63 -28.47
N ASN A 137 -9.45 -2.49 -27.45
CA ASN A 137 -10.34 -3.54 -26.97
C ASN A 137 -9.60 -4.83 -26.53
N ASP A 138 -8.36 -4.71 -26.06
CA ASP A 138 -7.61 -5.80 -25.45
C ASP A 138 -7.89 -5.85 -23.94
N LEU A 139 -8.56 -6.91 -23.50
CA LEU A 139 -8.99 -7.11 -22.11
C LEU A 139 -8.09 -8.09 -21.35
N SER A 140 -6.89 -8.43 -21.87
CA SER A 140 -6.00 -9.46 -21.31
C SER A 140 -5.60 -9.24 -19.85
N HIS A 141 -5.69 -8.02 -19.32
CA HIS A 141 -5.37 -7.68 -17.93
C HIS A 141 -6.59 -7.25 -17.10
N PHE A 142 -7.79 -7.40 -17.65
CA PHE A 142 -9.06 -7.10 -17.01
C PHE A 142 -9.97 -8.33 -17.07
N SER A 143 -9.64 -9.33 -16.24
CA SER A 143 -10.31 -10.64 -16.22
C SER A 143 -11.82 -10.58 -15.97
N LYS A 144 -12.32 -9.52 -15.34
CA LYS A 144 -13.74 -9.35 -14.99
C LYS A 144 -14.52 -8.61 -16.06
N LEU A 145 -13.81 -7.98 -16.99
CA LEU A 145 -14.36 -7.04 -17.95
C LEU A 145 -14.78 -7.79 -19.23
N ASN A 146 -16.04 -7.64 -19.63
CA ASN A 146 -16.58 -8.25 -20.84
C ASN A 146 -16.84 -7.22 -21.96
N SER A 147 -16.68 -5.92 -21.68
CA SER A 147 -16.93 -4.81 -22.61
C SER A 147 -16.09 -3.58 -22.20
N ILE A 148 -15.89 -2.63 -23.11
CA ILE A 148 -15.09 -1.42 -22.81
C ILE A 148 -15.87 -0.53 -21.82
N PRO A 149 -15.25 -0.12 -20.69
CA PRO A 149 -15.87 0.79 -19.74
C PRO A 149 -15.93 2.22 -20.28
N SER A 150 -16.87 3.02 -19.78
CA SER A 150 -17.06 4.43 -20.20
C SER A 150 -15.96 5.38 -19.65
N VAL A 151 -15.08 4.86 -18.79
CA VAL A 151 -14.20 5.67 -17.94
C VAL A 151 -12.88 6.05 -18.63
N LYS A 152 -12.55 7.35 -18.62
CA LYS A 152 -11.23 7.87 -19.03
C LYS A 152 -10.27 8.01 -17.83
N LEU A 153 -9.39 7.03 -17.61
CA LEU A 153 -8.43 7.06 -16.47
C LEU A 153 -7.08 7.69 -16.77
N HIS A 154 -6.71 7.79 -18.04
CA HIS A 154 -5.37 8.21 -18.42
C HIS A 154 -5.00 9.60 -17.87
N PHE A 155 -5.94 10.54 -17.86
CA PHE A 155 -5.68 11.91 -17.39
C PHE A 155 -5.51 11.99 -15.87
N GLU A 156 -6.33 11.28 -15.10
CA GLU A 156 -6.30 11.35 -13.63
C GLU A 156 -5.00 10.75 -13.09
N PHE A 157 -4.55 9.64 -13.65
CA PHE A 157 -3.28 9.04 -13.26
C PHE A 157 -2.10 9.91 -13.69
N GLU A 158 -2.04 10.36 -14.93
CA GLU A 158 -0.91 11.19 -15.38
C GLU A 158 -0.78 12.45 -14.52
N TYR A 159 -1.89 13.12 -14.20
CA TYR A 159 -1.91 14.27 -13.29
C TYR A 159 -1.37 13.95 -11.90
N ARG A 160 -1.86 12.88 -11.25
CA ARG A 160 -1.38 12.50 -9.90
C ARG A 160 0.07 12.03 -9.90
N PHE A 161 0.54 11.47 -11.01
CA PHE A 161 1.92 11.04 -11.15
C PHE A 161 2.90 12.18 -11.49
N GLN A 162 2.44 13.39 -11.82
CA GLN A 162 3.32 14.55 -12.07
C GLN A 162 4.14 14.96 -10.85
N VAL A 163 3.58 14.85 -9.64
CA VAL A 163 4.28 15.17 -8.39
C VAL A 163 5.53 14.31 -8.22
N PHE A 164 5.48 13.06 -8.70
CA PHE A 164 6.60 12.13 -8.64
C PHE A 164 7.70 12.48 -9.63
N SER A 165 7.38 13.08 -10.78
CA SER A 165 8.38 13.55 -11.73
C SER A 165 9.32 14.60 -11.12
N ALA A 166 8.86 15.40 -10.15
CA ALA A 166 9.66 16.44 -9.52
C ALA A 166 10.81 15.89 -8.65
N ILE A 167 10.67 14.68 -8.09
CA ILE A 167 11.69 14.04 -7.25
C ILE A 167 12.48 12.95 -8.00
N GLN A 168 12.11 12.67 -9.25
CA GLN A 168 12.68 11.57 -10.01
C GLN A 168 14.20 11.68 -10.14
N THR A 169 14.72 12.85 -10.49
CA THR A 169 16.16 13.08 -10.63
C THR A 169 16.90 12.81 -9.32
N GLU A 170 16.36 13.27 -8.19
CA GLU A 170 16.97 13.08 -6.87
C GLU A 170 17.03 11.59 -6.49
N LEU A 171 15.98 10.82 -6.82
CA LEU A 171 15.95 9.38 -6.63
C LEU A 171 16.85 8.63 -7.60
N ASP A 172 16.95 9.07 -8.86
CA ASP A 172 17.82 8.46 -9.86
C ASP A 172 19.31 8.65 -9.50
N ILE A 173 19.69 9.79 -8.91
CA ILE A 173 21.04 10.01 -8.35
C ILE A 173 21.35 9.02 -7.21
N PHE A 174 20.37 8.72 -6.36
CA PHE A 174 20.57 7.76 -5.26
C PHE A 174 20.56 6.29 -5.73
N THR A 175 19.72 5.98 -6.71
CA THR A 175 19.50 4.59 -7.13
C THR A 175 20.44 4.13 -8.23
N MET A 176 20.84 5.04 -9.12
CA MET A 176 21.63 4.75 -10.31
C MET A 176 22.65 5.87 -10.56
N PRO A 177 23.50 6.22 -9.57
CA PRO A 177 24.46 7.33 -9.69
C PRO A 177 25.43 7.18 -10.86
N PHE A 178 25.64 5.96 -11.35
CA PHE A 178 26.52 5.66 -12.47
C PHE A 178 25.88 5.90 -13.86
N ASN A 179 24.58 6.14 -13.93
CA ASN A 179 23.82 6.24 -15.18
C ASN A 179 23.10 7.59 -15.33
N VAL A 180 23.21 8.49 -14.34
CA VAL A 180 22.58 9.82 -14.42
C VAL A 180 23.37 10.75 -15.34
N ASN A 181 22.64 11.59 -16.09
CA ASN A 181 23.26 12.66 -16.87
C ASN A 181 23.76 13.75 -15.92
N CYS A 182 25.09 13.88 -15.77
CA CYS A 182 25.73 14.86 -14.91
C CYS A 182 25.41 16.32 -15.29
N GLU A 183 24.99 16.63 -16.51
CA GLU A 183 24.61 17.99 -16.90
C GLU A 183 23.21 18.37 -16.40
N ALA A 184 22.34 17.38 -16.18
CA ALA A 184 20.94 17.57 -15.81
C ALA A 184 20.70 17.57 -14.29
N VAL A 185 21.75 17.35 -13.49
CA VAL A 185 21.68 17.37 -12.02
C VAL A 185 22.15 18.71 -11.46
N ARG A 186 21.88 18.94 -10.17
CA ARG A 186 22.30 20.14 -9.44
C ARG A 186 23.82 20.34 -9.49
N SER A 187 24.25 21.59 -9.62
CA SER A 187 25.66 21.98 -9.79
C SER A 187 26.60 21.45 -8.70
N ASP A 188 26.13 21.35 -7.47
CA ASP A 188 26.90 20.85 -6.32
C ASP A 188 27.22 19.34 -6.39
N LEU A 189 26.49 18.59 -7.21
CA LEU A 189 26.70 17.14 -7.39
C LEU A 189 27.46 16.80 -8.67
N GLN A 190 27.55 17.70 -9.64
CA GLN A 190 28.04 17.39 -11.00
C GLN A 190 29.47 16.86 -10.98
N LEU A 191 30.40 17.59 -10.35
CA LEU A 191 31.81 17.20 -10.30
C LEU A 191 32.02 15.89 -9.53
N GLU A 192 31.33 15.73 -8.39
CA GLU A 192 31.39 14.50 -7.61
C GLU A 192 30.85 13.29 -8.38
N LEU A 193 29.78 13.47 -9.16
CA LEU A 193 29.21 12.42 -10.01
C LEU A 193 30.14 12.06 -11.16
N ILE A 194 30.82 13.04 -11.78
CA ILE A 194 31.81 12.78 -12.84
C ILE A 194 32.98 11.94 -12.29
N GLU A 195 33.52 12.32 -11.13
CA GLU A 195 34.57 11.57 -10.45
C GLU A 195 34.11 10.16 -10.06
N LEU A 196 32.88 10.05 -9.54
CA LEU A 196 32.30 8.77 -9.17
C LEU A 196 32.12 7.86 -10.40
N GLN A 197 31.51 8.38 -11.47
CA GLN A 197 31.21 7.66 -12.71
C GLN A 197 32.46 7.17 -13.44
N SER A 198 33.56 7.91 -13.31
CA SER A 198 34.86 7.56 -13.90
C SER A 198 35.62 6.49 -13.10
N ASN A 199 35.21 6.20 -11.87
CA ASN A 199 35.88 5.24 -11.00
C ASN A 199 35.26 3.83 -11.11
N ASN A 200 35.93 2.97 -11.88
CA ASN A 200 35.50 1.56 -12.07
C ASN A 200 35.46 0.75 -10.77
N HIS A 201 36.32 1.06 -9.80
CA HIS A 201 36.36 0.37 -8.52
C HIS A 201 35.10 0.67 -7.69
N LEU A 202 34.70 1.95 -7.65
CA LEU A 202 33.46 2.37 -6.99
C LEU A 202 32.23 1.81 -7.71
N LYS A 203 32.26 1.73 -9.05
CA LYS A 203 31.18 1.09 -9.83
C LYS A 203 31.01 -0.39 -9.45
N GLN A 204 32.10 -1.13 -9.33
CA GLN A 204 32.07 -2.52 -8.88
C GLN A 204 31.59 -2.64 -7.43
N SER A 205 32.07 -1.77 -6.53
CA SER A 205 31.59 -1.75 -5.15
C SER A 205 30.08 -1.52 -5.07
N PHE A 206 29.55 -0.56 -5.84
CA PHE A 206 28.12 -0.26 -5.88
C PHE A 206 27.25 -1.45 -6.27
N LEU A 207 27.69 -2.26 -7.24
CA LEU A 207 26.96 -3.44 -7.70
C LEU A 207 27.00 -4.60 -6.71
N ASN A 208 28.06 -4.68 -5.89
CA ASN A 208 28.34 -5.83 -5.04
C ASN A 208 28.00 -5.61 -3.56
N MET A 209 27.46 -4.45 -3.17
CA MET A 209 27.13 -4.14 -1.78
C MET A 209 25.78 -3.43 -1.62
N PRO A 210 25.14 -3.51 -0.43
CA PRO A 210 23.92 -2.75 -0.17
C PRO A 210 24.16 -1.24 -0.33
N LYS A 211 23.19 -0.52 -0.93
CA LYS A 211 23.31 0.92 -1.25
C LYS A 211 23.76 1.78 -0.06
N LEU A 212 23.19 1.56 1.12
CA LEU A 212 23.57 2.33 2.31
C LEU A 212 25.02 2.10 2.73
N GLU A 213 25.52 0.87 2.64
CA GLU A 213 26.93 0.56 2.92
C GLU A 213 27.85 1.15 1.85
N PHE A 214 27.42 1.17 0.58
CA PHE A 214 28.14 1.86 -0.48
C PHE A 214 28.33 3.34 -0.17
N TYR A 215 27.24 4.08 0.07
CA TYR A 215 27.33 5.52 0.34
C TYR A 215 28.12 5.82 1.62
N LYS A 216 28.05 4.94 2.63
CA LYS A 216 28.85 5.04 3.85
C LYS A 216 30.34 4.79 3.61
N SER A 217 30.71 4.00 2.59
CA SER A 217 32.10 3.71 2.23
C SER A 217 32.78 4.83 1.44
N LEU A 218 32.02 5.79 0.90
CA LEU A 218 32.56 6.90 0.12
C LEU A 218 33.43 7.82 1.00
N SER A 219 34.52 8.33 0.42
CA SER A 219 35.36 9.32 1.07
C SER A 219 34.60 10.62 1.27
N LYS A 220 34.43 11.06 2.54
CA LYS A 220 33.77 12.33 2.86
C LYS A 220 34.53 13.55 2.34
N VAL A 221 35.82 13.42 2.07
CA VAL A 221 36.63 14.49 1.47
C VAL A 221 36.33 14.62 -0.03
N CYS A 222 36.13 13.50 -0.71
CA CYS A 222 35.93 13.48 -2.17
C CYS A 222 34.46 13.60 -2.58
N PHE A 223 33.53 13.09 -1.76
CA PHE A 223 32.10 12.98 -2.08
C PHE A 223 31.16 13.56 -1.00
N PRO A 224 31.44 14.74 -0.40
CA PRO A 224 30.62 15.28 0.68
C PRO A 224 29.16 15.53 0.28
N HIS A 225 28.90 16.02 -0.94
CA HIS A 225 27.53 16.37 -1.37
C HIS A 225 26.73 15.11 -1.73
N LEU A 226 27.34 14.12 -2.38
CA LEU A 226 26.72 12.83 -2.66
C LEU A 226 26.37 12.06 -1.38
N ILE A 227 27.24 12.08 -0.37
CA ILE A 227 26.94 11.48 0.92
C ILE A 227 25.78 12.21 1.60
N SER A 228 25.78 13.55 1.60
CA SER A 228 24.68 14.33 2.17
C SER A 228 23.36 14.07 1.44
N HIS A 229 23.39 13.95 0.11
CA HIS A 229 22.26 13.60 -0.72
C HIS A 229 21.69 12.22 -0.37
N ALA A 230 22.55 11.20 -0.34
CA ALA A 230 22.16 9.84 0.02
C ALA A 230 21.55 9.76 1.43
N GLN A 231 22.09 10.51 2.39
CA GLN A 231 21.53 10.61 3.73
C GLN A 231 20.10 11.18 3.70
N LYS A 232 19.87 12.28 2.97
CA LYS A 232 18.54 12.89 2.84
C LYS A 232 17.53 11.92 2.22
N ILE A 233 17.90 11.25 1.13
CA ILE A 233 17.03 10.28 0.44
C ILE A 233 16.76 9.07 1.35
N SER A 234 17.78 8.52 2.00
CA SER A 234 17.64 7.36 2.90
C SER A 234 16.78 7.65 4.14
N ALA A 235 16.69 8.91 4.57
CA ALA A 235 15.86 9.34 5.69
C ALA A 235 14.38 9.53 5.30
N MET A 236 14.03 9.51 4.01
CA MET A 236 12.64 9.66 3.58
C MET A 236 11.84 8.41 3.93
N PHE A 237 10.76 8.60 4.68
CA PHE A 237 9.78 7.55 4.91
C PHE A 237 8.95 7.35 3.65
N ALA A 238 9.11 6.20 3.04
CA ALA A 238 8.46 5.87 1.79
C ALA A 238 6.95 5.57 1.95
N SER A 239 6.51 5.22 3.16
CA SER A 239 5.10 5.06 3.51
C SER A 239 4.83 5.39 4.98
N SER A 240 3.56 5.59 5.32
CA SER A 240 3.08 5.71 6.70
C SER A 240 3.05 4.39 7.46
N TYR A 241 3.51 3.28 6.87
CA TYR A 241 3.39 1.94 7.44
C TYR A 241 3.95 1.83 8.87
N ILE A 242 5.12 2.41 9.13
CA ILE A 242 5.71 2.40 10.47
C ILE A 242 4.79 3.12 11.47
N CYS A 243 4.21 4.26 11.10
CA CYS A 243 3.24 4.96 11.91
C CYS A 243 1.96 4.13 12.12
N GLU A 244 1.44 3.49 11.08
CA GLU A 244 0.25 2.62 11.15
C GLU A 244 0.48 1.41 12.08
N GLN A 245 1.67 0.81 12.04
CA GLN A 245 2.08 -0.27 12.96
C GLN A 245 2.15 0.22 14.41
N VAL A 246 2.72 1.43 14.64
CA VAL A 246 2.76 2.07 15.96
C VAL A 246 1.33 2.25 16.50
N PHE A 247 0.43 2.84 15.71
CA PHE A 247 -0.96 3.06 16.11
C PHE A 247 -1.73 1.75 16.33
N SER A 248 -1.53 0.75 15.47
CA SER A 248 -2.17 -0.55 15.63
C SER A 248 -1.71 -1.25 16.92
N THR A 249 -0.41 -1.19 17.21
CA THR A 249 0.17 -1.71 18.46
C THR A 249 -0.38 -0.94 19.67
N MET A 250 -0.48 0.38 19.58
CA MET A 250 -1.07 1.21 20.63
C MET A 250 -2.52 0.80 20.91
N ASN A 251 -3.37 0.63 19.88
CA ASN A 251 -4.78 0.26 20.05
C ASN A 251 -4.96 -1.11 20.71
N LEU A 252 -4.11 -2.09 20.43
CA LEU A 252 -4.13 -3.39 21.11
C LEU A 252 -3.76 -3.30 22.59
N ARG A 253 -2.97 -2.28 22.97
CA ARG A 253 -2.41 -2.12 24.32
C ARG A 253 -3.21 -1.16 25.19
N LYS A 254 -3.63 -0.01 24.66
CA LYS A 254 -4.65 0.88 25.22
C LYS A 254 -6.04 0.31 24.87
N ASN A 255 -6.39 -0.82 25.46
CA ASN A 255 -7.73 -1.38 25.38
C ASN A 255 -8.49 -1.14 26.70
N TYR A 256 -9.81 -1.31 26.68
CA TYR A 256 -10.68 -1.07 27.83
C TYR A 256 -10.24 -1.83 29.10
N PHE A 257 -9.57 -2.97 28.94
CA PHE A 257 -9.07 -3.81 30.04
C PHE A 257 -7.73 -3.36 30.63
N ARG A 258 -7.05 -2.35 30.04
CA ARG A 258 -5.74 -1.84 30.48
C ARG A 258 -5.77 -0.34 30.78
N SER A 259 -6.59 0.05 31.75
CA SER A 259 -6.86 1.44 32.15
C SER A 259 -5.76 2.14 32.96
N ARG A 260 -4.66 1.45 33.31
CA ARG A 260 -3.58 1.97 34.19
C ARG A 260 -2.24 2.26 33.48
N LEU A 261 -2.20 2.22 32.14
CA LEU A 261 -0.97 2.54 31.41
C LEU A 261 -0.73 4.06 31.42
N THR A 262 0.36 4.49 32.04
CA THR A 262 0.88 5.86 31.92
C THR A 262 1.46 6.08 30.51
N ASP A 263 1.65 7.33 30.13
CA ASP A 263 2.27 7.65 28.84
C ASP A 263 3.73 7.20 28.76
N GLU A 264 4.44 7.15 29.89
CA GLU A 264 5.80 6.60 29.97
C GLU A 264 5.84 5.09 29.69
N HIS A 265 4.88 4.34 30.24
CA HIS A 265 4.71 2.93 29.91
C HIS A 265 4.42 2.76 28.41
N LEU A 266 3.52 3.56 27.85
CA LEU A 266 3.20 3.50 26.43
C LEU A 266 4.43 3.82 25.56
N ALA A 267 5.17 4.88 25.86
CA ALA A 267 6.38 5.25 25.12
C ALA A 267 7.43 4.13 25.13
N SER A 268 7.63 3.52 26.30
CA SER A 268 8.54 2.38 26.47
C SER A 268 8.09 1.16 25.64
N PHE A 269 6.80 0.83 25.68
CA PHE A 269 6.25 -0.28 24.89
C PHE A 269 6.32 -0.04 23.39
N LEU A 270 6.01 1.17 22.93
CA LEU A 270 6.12 1.52 21.52
C LEU A 270 7.56 1.39 21.06
N ARG A 271 8.52 1.93 21.83
CA ARG A 271 9.96 1.83 21.53
C ARG A 271 10.43 0.37 21.43
N ILE A 272 10.00 -0.51 22.33
CA ILE A 272 10.34 -1.95 22.26
C ILE A 272 9.67 -2.60 21.04
N SER A 273 8.40 -2.28 20.76
CA SER A 273 7.62 -2.96 19.71
C SER A 273 8.02 -2.53 18.30
N THR A 274 8.58 -1.33 18.14
CA THR A 274 8.89 -0.73 16.84
C THR A 274 10.38 -0.69 16.52
N SER A 275 11.24 -1.11 17.45
CA SER A 275 12.68 -1.24 17.24
C SER A 275 13.10 -2.70 17.18
N HIS A 276 14.30 -2.94 16.65
CA HIS A 276 15.00 -4.24 16.76
C HIS A 276 15.82 -4.33 18.05
N PHE A 277 15.50 -3.52 19.06
CA PHE A 277 16.27 -3.48 20.29
C PHE A 277 15.97 -4.75 21.10
N GLU A 278 16.94 -5.67 21.16
CA GLU A 278 16.84 -6.82 22.05
C GLU A 278 17.15 -6.35 23.48
N PRO A 279 16.19 -6.47 24.42
CA PRO A 279 16.48 -6.20 25.82
C PRO A 279 17.62 -7.11 26.27
N GLN A 280 18.58 -6.57 27.01
CA GLN A 280 19.65 -7.37 27.60
C GLN A 280 19.10 -8.21 28.77
N TYR A 281 18.32 -9.24 28.46
CA TYR A 281 17.57 -10.04 29.43
C TYR A 281 18.50 -10.59 30.52
N LYS A 282 19.70 -11.04 30.17
CA LYS A 282 20.69 -11.54 31.14
C LYS A 282 21.11 -10.49 32.17
N ALA A 283 21.29 -9.23 31.75
CA ALA A 283 21.64 -8.13 32.65
C ALA A 283 20.44 -7.73 33.52
N LEU A 284 19.25 -7.63 32.92
CA LEU A 284 18.01 -7.32 33.63
C LEU A 284 17.65 -8.37 34.69
N LEU A 285 17.85 -9.66 34.37
CA LEU A 285 17.63 -10.77 35.30
C LEU A 285 18.64 -10.76 36.46
N LYS A 286 19.90 -10.38 36.20
CA LYS A 286 20.92 -10.22 37.26
C LYS A 286 20.62 -9.03 38.19
N MET A 287 19.97 -7.98 37.69
CA MET A 287 19.58 -6.81 38.48
C MET A 287 18.32 -7.03 39.34
N LYS A 288 17.54 -8.08 39.07
CA LYS A 288 16.40 -8.44 39.92
C LYS A 288 16.83 -9.39 41.02
N SER A 289 16.76 -8.91 42.27
CA SER A 289 17.05 -9.67 43.48
C SER A 289 15.93 -10.63 43.90
N GLN A 290 14.70 -10.43 43.39
CA GLN A 290 13.55 -11.30 43.68
C GLN A 290 12.81 -11.67 42.40
N PHE A 291 12.73 -12.98 42.15
CA PHE A 291 11.81 -13.56 41.19
C PHE A 291 10.49 -13.82 41.92
N HIS A 292 9.40 -13.16 41.52
CA HIS A 292 8.08 -13.57 42.00
C HIS A 292 7.77 -14.94 41.42
N SER A 293 7.85 -15.97 42.26
CA SER A 293 7.24 -17.26 42.01
C SER A 293 5.72 -17.05 41.98
N SER A 294 5.11 -17.29 40.83
CA SER A 294 3.65 -17.42 40.74
C SER A 294 3.21 -18.58 41.64
N HIS A 295 2.29 -18.31 42.55
CA HIS A 295 1.53 -19.33 43.26
C HIS A 295 0.55 -20.03 42.32
#